data_AF-A0A931IFH9-F1
#
_entry.id   AF-A0A931IFH9-F1
#
_cell.length_a   1.000
_cell.length_b   1.000
_cell.length_c   1.000
_cell.angle_alpha   90.00
_cell.angle_beta   90.00
_cell.angle_gamma   90.00
#
_symmetry.space_group_name_H-M   'P 1'
#
loop_
_entity.id
_entity.type
_entity.pdbx_description
1 polymer ?
#
loop_
_entity_poly.entity_id
_entity_poly.type
_entity_poly.pdbx_seq_one_letter_code
_entity_poly.pdbx_strand_id
1 'polypeptide(L)'
;MQQQSEPDWSRIDFTALSFDQRKGVAEHVSRERKARNITQEDLARLAGVPVRTIANLESGKAPQAATLRKLADALGSAPRGKPDDDAALRMFTDVTAPMYLQLSERERAKALRDIVLLLGAALDNDRTDTTTGHPEQP
;
A
#
# COMPACT_ATOMS: atom_id res chain seq x y z
N MET A 1 6.87 22.51 -15.10
CA MET A 1 6.71 21.71 -13.87
C MET A 1 8.09 21.50 -13.27
N GLN A 2 8.38 22.08 -12.11
CA GLN A 2 9.67 21.88 -11.45
C GLN A 2 9.66 20.48 -10.82
N GLN A 3 10.54 19.59 -11.29
CA GLN A 3 10.90 18.38 -10.54
C GLN A 3 11.61 18.85 -9.27
N GLN A 4 10.87 18.95 -8.17
CA GLN A 4 11.46 19.06 -6.85
C GLN A 4 12.20 17.76 -6.60
N SER A 5 13.53 17.81 -6.57
CA SER A 5 14.39 16.72 -6.14
C SER A 5 13.90 16.21 -4.78
N GLU A 6 13.34 15.00 -4.77
CA GLU A 6 12.80 14.36 -3.56
C GLU A 6 13.92 14.22 -2.52
N PRO A 7 13.68 14.53 -1.23
CA PRO A 7 14.70 14.36 -0.21
C PRO A 7 15.09 12.89 -0.10
N ASP A 8 16.40 12.62 -0.11
CA ASP A 8 16.93 11.28 0.15
C ASP A 8 16.75 10.96 1.65
N TRP A 9 15.57 10.44 1.99
CA TRP A 9 15.19 10.11 3.35
C TRP A 9 16.12 9.09 4.02
N SER A 10 16.88 8.32 3.23
CA SER A 10 17.85 7.34 3.75
C SER A 10 19.03 8.01 4.48
N ARG A 11 19.36 9.26 4.15
CA ARG A 11 20.51 10.00 4.70
C ARG A 11 20.17 10.96 5.83
N ILE A 12 18.88 11.17 6.13
CA ILE A 12 18.45 12.12 7.17
C ILE A 12 18.59 11.48 8.55
N ASP A 13 19.23 12.15 9.50
CA ASP A 13 19.13 11.77 10.91
C ASP A 13 17.82 12.31 11.51
N PHE A 14 16.80 11.45 11.59
CA PHE A 14 15.50 11.81 12.16
C PHE A 14 15.57 12.20 13.64
N THR A 15 16.60 11.78 14.38
CA THR A 15 16.74 12.07 15.81
C THR A 15 17.19 13.51 16.06
N ALA A 16 17.87 14.12 15.09
CA ALA A 16 18.31 15.51 15.13
C ALA A 16 17.24 16.51 14.67
N LEU A 17 16.08 16.05 14.19
CA LEU A 17 15.04 16.94 13.65
C LEU A 17 14.25 17.65 14.75
N SER A 18 14.03 18.96 14.57
CA SER A 18 13.12 19.76 15.36
C SER A 18 11.66 19.27 15.21
N PHE A 19 10.78 19.75 16.10
CA PHE A 19 9.35 19.44 16.00
C PHE A 19 8.75 19.87 14.65
N ASP A 20 9.05 21.09 14.20
CA ASP A 20 8.55 21.62 12.92
C ASP A 20 9.10 20.85 11.73
N GLN A 21 10.37 20.45 11.77
CA GLN A 21 10.97 19.60 10.74
C GLN A 21 10.28 18.24 10.67
N ARG A 22 10.03 17.60 11.82
CA ARG A 22 9.29 16.32 11.89
C ARG A 22 7.87 16.45 11.34
N LYS A 23 7.20 17.59 11.58
CA LYS A 23 5.90 17.89 10.99
C LYS A 23 5.98 18.01 9.47
N GLY A 24 7.00 18.69 8.93
CA GLY A 24 7.23 18.78 7.49
C GLY A 24 7.46 17.41 6.83
N VAL A 25 8.17 16.50 7.49
CA VAL A 25 8.32 15.10 7.03
C VAL A 25 6.98 14.38 7.03
N ALA A 26 6.20 14.48 8.12
CA ALA A 26 4.87 13.88 8.21
C ALA A 26 3.94 14.34 7.07
N GLU A 27 3.96 15.63 6.74
CA GLU A 27 3.21 16.17 5.62
C GLU A 27 3.68 15.59 4.28
N HIS A 28 4.99 15.43 4.09
CA HIS A 28 5.54 14.78 2.90
C HIS A 28 5.08 13.32 2.78
N VAL A 29 5.20 12.53 3.86
CA VAL A 29 4.71 11.13 3.92
C VAL A 29 3.23 11.05 3.55
N SER A 30 2.42 11.99 4.05
CA SER A 30 0.99 12.05 3.76
C SER A 30 0.70 12.33 2.28
N ARG A 31 1.44 13.26 1.68
CA ARG A 31 1.32 13.57 0.25
C ARG A 31 1.75 12.39 -0.62
N GLU A 32 2.87 11.76 -0.27
CA GLU A 32 3.42 10.64 -1.03
C GLU A 32 2.49 9.42 -0.98
N ARG A 33 1.91 9.11 0.19
CA ARG A 33 0.89 8.06 0.32
C ARG A 33 -0.27 8.29 -0.65
N LYS A 34 -0.81 9.51 -0.66
CA LYS A 34 -1.93 9.89 -1.54
C LYS A 34 -1.53 9.82 -3.02
N ALA A 35 -0.32 10.27 -3.36
CA ALA A 35 0.21 10.18 -4.72
C ALA A 35 0.36 8.73 -5.21
N ARG A 36 0.61 7.78 -4.29
CA ARG A 36 0.68 6.34 -4.58
C ARG A 36 -0.67 5.62 -4.54
N ASN A 37 -1.77 6.34 -4.25
CA ASN A 37 -3.12 5.79 -4.16
C ASN A 37 -3.23 4.54 -3.24
N ILE A 38 -2.47 4.51 -2.15
CA ILE A 38 -2.54 3.45 -1.13
C ILE A 38 -3.34 3.93 0.09
N THR A 39 -4.01 3.03 0.79
CA THR A 39 -4.82 3.36 1.97
C THR A 39 -3.95 3.70 3.20
N GLN A 40 -4.54 4.16 4.30
CA GLN A 40 -3.79 4.35 5.55
C GLN A 40 -3.34 2.98 6.11
N GLU A 41 -4.18 1.97 5.95
CA GLU A 41 -3.96 0.57 6.30
C GLU A 41 -2.78 -0.03 5.52
N ASP A 42 -2.69 0.25 4.22
CA ASP A 42 -1.57 -0.18 3.39
C ASP A 42 -0.24 0.41 3.86
N LEU A 43 -0.19 1.73 4.09
CA LEU A 43 1.03 2.36 4.59
C LEU A 43 1.40 1.85 5.99
N ALA A 44 0.42 1.67 6.87
CA ALA A 44 0.61 1.13 8.21
C ALA A 44 1.23 -0.28 8.16
N ARG A 45 0.69 -1.15 7.30
CA ARG A 45 1.19 -2.49 7.05
C ARG A 45 2.61 -2.48 6.48
N LEU A 46 2.88 -1.66 5.46
CA LEU A 46 4.21 -1.53 4.85
C LEU A 46 5.27 -1.05 5.85
N ALA A 47 4.90 -0.12 6.73
CA ALA A 47 5.81 0.47 7.72
C ALA A 47 5.88 -0.32 9.04
N GLY A 48 5.05 -1.33 9.25
CA GLY A 48 4.96 -2.05 10.52
C GLY A 48 4.61 -1.13 11.69
N VAL A 49 3.60 -0.26 11.50
CA VAL A 49 3.07 0.65 12.53
C VAL A 49 1.55 0.52 12.64
N PRO A 50 0.92 0.87 13.78
CA PRO A 50 -0.53 0.88 13.88
C PRO A 50 -1.18 1.92 12.95
N VAL A 51 -2.35 1.61 12.37
CA VAL A 51 -3.11 2.53 11.47
C VAL A 51 -3.39 3.90 12.13
N ARG A 52 -3.70 3.91 13.44
CA ARG A 52 -3.87 5.14 14.24
C ARG A 52 -2.64 6.07 14.17
N THR A 53 -1.45 5.53 13.95
CA THR A 53 -0.22 6.32 13.76
C THR A 53 -0.31 7.14 12.48
N ILE A 54 -0.82 6.55 11.39
CA ILE A 54 -1.04 7.25 10.12
C ILE A 54 -2.14 8.31 10.30
N ALA A 55 -3.26 7.97 10.93
CA ALA A 55 -4.33 8.93 11.19
C ALA A 55 -3.89 10.13 12.06
N ASN A 56 -3.09 9.88 13.10
CA ASN A 56 -2.51 10.95 13.93
C ASN A 56 -1.54 11.83 13.13
N LEU A 57 -0.71 11.20 12.30
CA LEU A 57 0.24 11.89 11.43
C LEU A 57 -0.52 12.79 10.43
N GLU A 58 -1.56 12.28 9.78
CA GLU A 58 -2.34 13.04 8.78
C GLU A 58 -3.24 14.12 9.38
N SER A 59 -3.57 14.01 10.67
CA SER A 59 -4.24 15.08 11.43
C SER A 59 -3.28 16.14 11.97
N GLY A 60 -1.98 16.05 11.65
CA GLY A 60 -0.99 17.07 11.95
C GLY A 60 -0.21 16.87 13.25
N LYS A 61 -0.32 15.71 13.90
CA LYS A 61 0.54 15.37 15.06
C LYS A 61 1.90 14.90 14.59
N ALA A 62 2.96 15.50 15.12
CA ALA A 62 4.33 15.11 14.78
C ALA A 62 4.66 13.73 15.40
N PRO A 63 5.02 12.71 14.60
CA PRO A 63 5.44 11.41 15.11
C PRO A 63 6.84 11.46 15.74
N GLN A 64 7.18 10.39 16.47
CA GLN A 64 8.55 10.21 16.94
C GLN A 64 9.52 9.92 15.77
N ALA A 65 10.80 10.23 15.96
CA ALA A 65 11.84 10.03 14.95
C ALA A 65 11.86 8.59 14.40
N ALA A 66 11.76 7.60 15.30
CA ALA A 66 11.74 6.18 14.91
C ALA A 66 10.53 5.82 14.04
N THR A 67 9.37 6.44 14.29
CA THR A 67 8.17 6.24 13.47
C THR A 67 8.32 6.86 12.09
N LEU A 68 8.88 8.08 12.02
CA LEU A 68 9.14 8.74 10.74
C LEU A 68 10.12 7.95 9.87
N ARG A 69 11.16 7.37 10.48
CA ARG A 69 12.09 6.45 9.79
C ARG A 69 11.35 5.29 9.14
N LYS A 70 10.54 4.54 9.90
CA LYS A 70 9.79 3.39 9.38
C LYS A 70 8.89 3.76 8.20
N LEU A 71 8.22 4.91 8.28
CA LEU A 71 7.33 5.40 7.23
C LEU A 71 8.08 5.82 5.98
N ALA A 72 9.20 6.53 6.15
CA ALA A 72 10.06 6.93 5.04
C ALA A 72 10.69 5.72 4.34
N ASP A 73 11.18 4.74 5.11
CA ASP A 73 11.76 3.52 4.57
C ASP A 73 10.72 2.71 3.79
N ALA A 74 9.51 2.55 4.34
CA ALA A 74 8.40 1.87 3.67
C ALA A 74 8.04 2.49 2.31
N LEU A 75 8.09 3.82 2.22
CA LEU A 75 7.89 4.54 0.96
C LEU A 75 9.14 4.46 0.05
N GLY A 76 10.35 4.33 0.60
CA GLY A 76 11.57 4.16 -0.17
C GLY A 76 11.71 2.77 -0.81
N SER A 77 11.25 1.72 -0.13
CA SER A 77 11.45 0.32 -0.54
C SER A 77 10.28 -0.31 -1.31
N ALA A 78 9.07 0.25 -1.20
CA ALA A 78 7.91 -0.27 -1.92
C ALA A 78 7.85 0.26 -3.36
N PRO A 79 7.54 -0.58 -4.37
CA PRO A 79 7.18 -0.11 -5.70
C PRO A 79 6.09 0.97 -5.61
N ARG A 80 6.18 2.02 -6.44
CA ARG A 80 5.18 3.10 -6.43
C ARG A 80 3.82 2.53 -6.86
N GLY A 81 2.88 2.48 -5.91
CA GLY A 81 1.45 2.25 -6.11
C GLY A 81 1.01 0.78 -6.12
N LYS A 82 -0.25 0.54 -5.74
CA LYS A 82 -1.06 -0.50 -6.39
C LYS A 82 -1.10 -0.09 -7.87
N PRO A 83 -0.85 -0.98 -8.85
CA PRO A 83 -1.07 -0.60 -10.24
C PRO A 83 -2.49 -0.05 -10.33
N ASP A 84 -2.70 1.04 -11.06
CA ASP A 84 -4.09 1.41 -11.37
C ASP A 84 -4.78 0.20 -12.04
N ASP A 85 -6.10 0.15 -11.95
CA ASP A 85 -6.84 -1.04 -12.39
C ASP A 85 -6.52 -1.37 -13.87
N ASP A 86 -6.21 -0.36 -14.69
CA ASP A 86 -5.78 -0.54 -16.08
C ASP A 86 -4.38 -1.17 -16.20
N ALA A 87 -3.42 -0.76 -15.40
CA ALA A 87 -2.07 -1.32 -15.36
C ALA A 87 -2.05 -2.73 -14.77
N ALA A 88 -2.84 -2.98 -13.72
CA ALA A 88 -3.00 -4.32 -13.15
C ALA A 88 -3.66 -5.27 -14.16
N LEU A 89 -4.71 -4.80 -14.83
CA LEU A 89 -5.41 -5.58 -15.86
C LEU A 89 -4.50 -5.86 -17.05
N ARG A 90 -3.72 -4.87 -17.51
CA ARG A 90 -2.71 -5.06 -18.58
C ARG A 90 -1.68 -6.10 -18.19
N MET A 91 -1.06 -5.99 -17.02
CA MET A 91 -0.07 -6.98 -16.55
C MET A 91 -0.68 -8.38 -16.44
N PHE A 92 -1.90 -8.49 -15.92
CA PHE A 92 -2.61 -9.76 -15.85
C PHE A 92 -2.87 -10.33 -17.25
N THR A 93 -3.42 -9.53 -18.17
CA THR A 93 -3.74 -9.96 -19.53
C THR A 93 -2.48 -10.35 -20.32
N ASP A 94 -1.42 -9.53 -20.26
CA ASP A 94 -0.19 -9.76 -21.01
C ASP A 94 0.51 -11.08 -20.63
N VAL A 95 0.40 -11.47 -19.36
CA VAL A 95 0.99 -12.72 -18.85
C VAL A 95 0.06 -13.91 -19.06
N THR A 96 -1.22 -13.76 -18.72
CA THR A 96 -2.14 -14.91 -18.64
C THR A 96 -2.83 -15.23 -19.96
N ALA A 97 -3.07 -14.25 -20.84
CA ALA A 97 -3.76 -14.50 -22.10
C ALA A 97 -2.98 -15.44 -23.04
N PRO A 98 -1.65 -15.33 -23.21
CA PRO A 98 -0.89 -16.29 -24.02
C PRO A 98 -0.98 -17.71 -23.47
N MET A 99 -0.91 -17.88 -22.14
CA MET A 99 -1.04 -19.18 -21.49
C MET A 99 -2.44 -19.77 -21.72
N TYR A 100 -3.49 -18.96 -21.56
CA TYR A 100 -4.88 -19.38 -21.76
C TYR A 100 -5.15 -19.80 -23.22
N LEU A 101 -4.59 -19.07 -24.19
CA LEU A 101 -4.79 -19.37 -25.61
C LEU A 101 -4.07 -20.65 -26.07
N GLN A 102 -2.99 -21.05 -25.40
CA GLN A 102 -2.27 -22.31 -25.67
C GLN A 102 -3.04 -23.56 -25.22
N LEU A 103 -4.05 -23.41 -24.37
CA LEU A 103 -4.86 -24.53 -23.87
C LEU A 103 -5.90 -25.01 -24.88
N SER A 104 -6.26 -26.29 -24.81
CA SER A 104 -7.43 -26.80 -25.54
C SER A 104 -8.72 -26.16 -25.03
N GLU A 105 -9.79 -26.20 -25.83
CA GLU A 105 -11.08 -25.61 -25.44
C GLU A 105 -11.63 -26.18 -24.10
N ARG A 106 -11.48 -27.49 -23.90
CA ARG A 106 -11.87 -28.15 -22.65
C ARG A 106 -11.03 -27.69 -21.46
N GLU A 107 -9.74 -27.51 -21.65
CA GLU A 107 -8.81 -27.05 -20.61
C GLU A 107 -9.00 -25.57 -20.30
N ARG A 108 -9.33 -24.73 -21.30
CA ARG A 108 -9.71 -23.33 -21.12
C ARG A 108 -10.91 -23.18 -20.18
N ALA A 109 -11.98 -23.94 -20.43
CA ALA A 109 -13.17 -23.91 -19.57
C ALA A 109 -12.89 -24.38 -18.13
N LYS A 110 -11.96 -25.33 -17.95
CA LYS A 110 -11.51 -25.75 -16.62
C LYS A 110 -10.67 -24.65 -15.95
N ALA A 111 -9.69 -24.10 -16.65
CA ALA A 111 -8.82 -23.03 -16.14
C ALA A 111 -9.62 -21.79 -15.74
N LEU A 112 -10.61 -21.38 -16.54
CA LEU A 112 -11.48 -20.24 -16.21
C LEU A 112 -12.25 -20.48 -14.91
N ARG A 113 -12.81 -21.69 -14.72
CA ARG A 113 -13.50 -22.07 -13.49
C ARG A 113 -12.56 -22.02 -12.29
N ASP A 114 -11.38 -22.59 -12.41
CA ASP A 114 -10.40 -22.65 -11.33
C ASP A 114 -9.92 -21.23 -10.94
N ILE A 115 -9.70 -20.35 -11.92
CA ILE A 115 -9.38 -18.93 -11.69
C ILE A 115 -10.52 -18.22 -10.97
N VAL A 116 -11.76 -18.39 -11.42
CA VAL A 116 -12.94 -17.77 -10.77
C VAL A 116 -13.10 -18.25 -9.32
N LEU A 117 -12.91 -19.54 -9.05
CA LEU A 117 -12.98 -20.09 -7.70
C LEU A 117 -11.87 -19.54 -6.80
N LEU A 118 -10.64 -19.44 -7.32
CA LEU A 118 -9.52 -18.86 -6.59
C LEU A 118 -9.76 -17.39 -6.23
N LEU A 119 -10.24 -16.59 -7.20
CA LEU A 119 -10.55 -15.18 -6.98
C LEU A 119 -11.71 -15.00 -6.00
N GLY A 120 -12.75 -15.83 -6.09
CA GLY A 120 -13.86 -15.83 -5.14
C GLY A 120 -13.39 -16.06 -3.70
N ALA A 121 -12.57 -17.10 -3.49
CA ALA A 121 -12.00 -17.39 -2.16
C ALA A 121 -11.12 -16.25 -1.62
N ALA A 122 -10.33 -15.60 -2.49
CA ALA A 122 -9.52 -14.46 -2.10
C ALA A 122 -10.37 -13.25 -1.68
N LEU A 123 -11.47 -12.97 -2.39
CA LEU A 123 -12.41 -11.89 -2.06
C LEU A 123 -13.17 -12.16 -0.76
N ASP A 124 -13.53 -13.41 -0.51
CA ASP A 124 -14.20 -13.80 0.74
C ASP A 124 -13.29 -13.60 1.95
N ASN A 125 -12.00 -13.97 1.85
CA ASN A 125 -11.02 -13.75 2.91
C ASN A 125 -10.85 -12.26 3.24
N ASP A 126 -10.77 -11.40 2.22
CA ASP A 126 -10.65 -9.94 2.40
C ASP A 126 -11.90 -9.36 3.11
N ARG A 127 -13.10 -9.87 2.80
CA ARG A 127 -14.33 -9.54 3.52
C ARG A 127 -14.32 -9.98 4.99
N THR A 128 -13.76 -11.16 5.29
CA THR A 128 -13.70 -11.66 6.68
C THR A 128 -12.71 -10.87 7.54
N ASP A 129 -11.60 -10.40 6.98
CA ASP A 129 -10.65 -9.52 7.68
C ASP A 129 -11.29 -8.17 8.05
N THR A 130 -12.19 -7.64 7.21
CA THR A 130 -12.90 -6.38 7.52
C THR A 130 -14.02 -6.52 8.57
N THR A 131 -14.50 -7.74 8.87
CA THR A 131 -15.66 -7.95 9.77
C THR A 131 -15.26 -8.28 11.22
N THR A 132 -14.00 -8.66 11.49
CA THR A 132 -13.59 -9.18 12.81
C THR A 132 -13.13 -8.10 13.81
N GLY A 133 -13.73 -6.90 13.74
CA GLY A 133 -13.19 -5.67 14.32
C GLY A 133 -13.98 -4.97 15.43
N HIS A 134 -14.70 -5.67 16.33
CA HIS A 134 -14.90 -5.32 17.76
C HIS A 134 -16.01 -6.18 18.38
N PRO A 135 -15.74 -7.00 19.42
CA PRO A 135 -16.77 -7.26 20.43
C PRO A 135 -16.91 -6.00 21.29
N GLU A 136 -18.11 -5.41 21.31
CA GLU A 136 -18.50 -4.53 22.41
C GLU A 136 -18.36 -5.32 23.71
N GLN A 137 -17.48 -4.83 24.59
CA GLN A 137 -17.43 -5.25 25.98
C GLN A 137 -18.16 -4.22 26.85
N PRO A 138 -18.73 -4.70 27.97
CA PRO A 138 -20.13 -4.47 28.37
C PRO A 138 -20.41 -3.11 29.03
#